data_AF-A0AAN9GWA8-F1
#
_entry.id   AF-A0AAN9GWA8-F1
#
_cell.length_a   1.000
_cell.length_b   1.000
_cell.length_c   1.000
_cell.angle_alpha   90.00
_cell.angle_beta   90.00
_cell.angle_gamma   90.00
#
_symmetry.space_group_name_H-M   'P 1'
#
loop_
_entity.id
_entity.type
_entity.pdbx_description
1 polymer ?
#
loop_
_entity_poly.entity_id
_entity_poly.type
_entity_poly.pdbx_seq_one_letter_code
_entity_poly.pdbx_strand_id
1 'polypeptide(L)'
;MAGRKSQNSISVKMCPQQRARHEAYNEPSKQTQRWMAEARQRVCAHLNHQKSCQVCTSTAAAERQNQLTAQLKAAEARNRVRRRRLHYQDLKEQEINLMISCQSNAQRAARLEHLLSVRQGKINHTDCMDQLQRRRVEEILEDEKGLTINRR
;
A
#
# COMPACT_ATOMS: atom_id res chain seq x y z
N MET A 1 -54.79 2.83 58.85
CA MET A 1 -53.62 1.92 58.95
C MET A 1 -54.02 0.55 58.41
N ALA A 2 -53.89 0.32 57.11
CA ALA A 2 -54.19 -0.99 56.50
C ALA A 2 -52.87 -1.77 56.34
N GLY A 3 -52.77 -2.92 57.00
CA GLY A 3 -51.57 -3.74 57.05
C GLY A 3 -51.17 -4.28 55.68
N ARG A 4 -49.88 -4.12 55.32
CA ARG A 4 -49.26 -4.85 54.20
C ARG A 4 -49.33 -6.34 54.51
N LYS A 5 -50.28 -7.06 53.91
CA LYS A 5 -50.23 -8.53 53.89
C LYS A 5 -48.93 -8.94 53.21
N SER A 6 -48.13 -9.73 53.92
CA SER A 6 -46.84 -10.24 53.43
C SER A 6 -47.03 -10.90 52.07
N GLN A 7 -46.32 -10.40 51.04
CA GLN A 7 -46.39 -10.89 49.65
C GLN A 7 -46.11 -12.40 49.56
N ASN A 8 -45.39 -12.98 50.53
CA ASN A 8 -45.14 -14.41 50.64
C ASN A 8 -46.40 -15.26 50.90
N SER A 9 -47.50 -14.68 51.41
CA SER A 9 -48.72 -15.44 51.72
C SER A 9 -49.63 -15.69 50.51
N ILE A 10 -49.46 -14.93 49.43
CA ILE A 10 -50.29 -15.00 48.22
C ILE A 10 -49.71 -16.01 47.21
N SER A 11 -48.37 -16.07 47.10
CA SER A 11 -47.68 -17.00 46.20
C SER A 11 -47.86 -18.48 46.56
N VAL A 12 -48.05 -18.78 47.85
CA VAL A 12 -48.21 -20.14 48.38
C VAL A 12 -49.55 -20.79 47.97
N LYS A 13 -50.56 -20.01 47.55
CA LYS A 13 -51.92 -20.51 47.24
C LYS A 13 -52.25 -20.67 45.74
N MET A 14 -51.31 -20.36 44.84
CA MET A 14 -51.52 -20.36 43.38
C MET A 14 -50.96 -21.62 42.71
N CYS A 15 -51.56 -22.05 41.59
CA CYS A 15 -50.94 -23.10 40.76
C CYS A 15 -49.63 -22.58 40.12
N PRO A 16 -48.67 -23.45 39.75
CA PRO A 16 -47.36 -23.02 39.22
C PRO A 16 -47.45 -22.09 38.00
N GLN A 17 -48.40 -22.32 37.09
CA GLN A 17 -48.64 -21.44 35.94
C GLN A 17 -49.17 -20.06 36.33
N GLN A 18 -50.08 -19.99 37.32
CA GLN A 18 -50.59 -18.73 37.84
C GLN A 18 -49.50 -17.96 38.59
N ARG A 19 -48.62 -18.67 39.32
CA ARG A 19 -47.45 -18.08 39.97
C ARG A 19 -46.47 -17.50 38.96
N ALA A 20 -46.13 -18.24 37.92
CA ALA A 20 -45.25 -17.75 36.85
C ALA A 20 -45.83 -16.52 36.14
N ARG A 21 -47.15 -16.53 35.83
CA ARG A 21 -47.84 -15.36 35.26
C ARG A 21 -47.78 -14.16 36.21
N HIS A 22 -48.06 -14.37 37.49
CA HIS A 22 -47.99 -13.31 38.50
C HIS A 22 -46.56 -12.74 38.64
N GLU A 23 -45.55 -13.60 38.70
CA GLU A 23 -44.14 -13.18 38.80
C GLU A 23 -43.65 -12.43 37.56
N ALA A 24 -44.16 -12.75 36.37
CA ALA A 24 -43.79 -12.05 35.13
C ALA A 24 -44.23 -10.56 35.09
N TYR A 25 -45.32 -10.21 35.79
CA TYR A 25 -45.82 -8.83 35.86
C TYR A 25 -45.38 -8.08 37.11
N ASN A 26 -44.79 -8.76 38.10
CA ASN A 26 -44.22 -8.10 39.26
C ASN A 26 -42.87 -7.49 38.92
N GLU A 27 -42.60 -6.33 39.51
CA GLU A 27 -41.29 -5.72 39.36
C GLU A 27 -40.21 -6.60 40.00
N PRO A 28 -39.13 -6.91 39.27
CA PRO A 28 -38.04 -7.69 39.82
C PRO A 28 -37.38 -6.93 40.98
N SER A 29 -36.81 -7.69 41.93
CA SER A 29 -36.12 -7.10 43.08
C SER A 29 -35.00 -6.14 42.66
N LYS A 30 -34.65 -5.17 43.50
CA LYS A 30 -33.55 -4.22 43.23
C LYS A 30 -32.23 -4.92 42.90
N GLN A 31 -31.97 -6.08 43.51
CA GLN A 31 -30.78 -6.87 43.24
C GLN A 31 -30.86 -7.52 41.85
N THR A 32 -31.99 -8.13 41.51
CA THR A 32 -32.24 -8.71 40.17
C THR A 32 -32.15 -7.65 39.06
N GLN A 33 -32.69 -6.45 39.30
CA GLN A 33 -32.58 -5.33 38.38
C GLN A 33 -31.12 -4.90 38.13
N ARG A 34 -30.29 -4.88 39.18
CA ARG A 34 -28.84 -4.61 39.04
C ARG A 34 -28.15 -5.65 38.17
N TRP A 35 -28.37 -6.94 38.44
CA TRP A 35 -27.82 -8.02 37.61
C TRP A 35 -28.27 -7.94 36.14
N MET A 36 -29.54 -7.60 35.91
CA MET A 36 -30.07 -7.39 34.56
C MET A 36 -29.43 -6.19 33.86
N ALA A 37 -29.23 -5.08 34.58
CA ALA A 37 -28.57 -3.89 34.05
C ALA A 37 -27.10 -4.18 33.70
N GLU A 38 -26.37 -4.86 34.57
CA GLU A 38 -24.99 -5.30 34.33
C GLU A 38 -24.91 -6.28 33.15
N ALA A 39 -25.84 -7.24 33.04
CA ALA A 39 -25.91 -8.14 31.91
C ALA A 39 -26.15 -7.39 30.58
N ARG A 40 -27.10 -6.47 30.56
CA ARG A 40 -27.38 -5.61 29.39
C ARG A 40 -26.17 -4.74 29.04
N GLN A 41 -25.51 -4.16 30.04
CA GLN A 41 -24.31 -3.36 29.83
C GLN A 41 -23.19 -4.18 29.19
N ARG A 42 -22.94 -5.41 29.64
CA ARG A 42 -21.95 -6.32 29.03
C ARG A 42 -22.27 -6.64 27.57
N VAL A 43 -23.54 -6.96 27.27
CA VAL A 43 -23.97 -7.25 25.89
C VAL A 43 -23.80 -6.03 25.00
N CYS A 44 -24.24 -4.85 25.46
CA CYS A 44 -24.07 -3.60 24.71
C CYS A 44 -22.60 -3.25 24.50
N ALA A 45 -21.74 -3.42 25.51
CA ALA A 45 -20.31 -3.19 25.39
C ALA A 45 -19.66 -4.13 24.36
N HIS A 46 -20.04 -5.41 24.36
CA HIS A 46 -19.52 -6.38 23.39
C HIS A 46 -19.95 -6.06 21.96
N LEU A 47 -21.23 -5.72 21.74
CA LEU A 47 -21.75 -5.31 20.43
C LEU A 47 -21.09 -4.03 19.92
N ASN A 48 -20.86 -3.06 20.81
CA ASN A 48 -20.19 -1.81 20.44
C ASN A 48 -18.72 -2.06 20.10
N HIS A 49 -18.02 -2.90 20.86
CA HIS A 49 -16.64 -3.26 20.57
C HIS A 49 -16.51 -3.98 19.21
N GLN A 50 -17.41 -4.94 18.94
CA GLN A 50 -17.45 -5.64 17.67
C GLN A 50 -17.68 -4.69 16.49
N LYS A 51 -18.64 -3.76 16.62
CA LYS A 51 -18.89 -2.72 15.61
C LYS A 51 -17.68 -1.80 15.40
N SER A 52 -17.03 -1.35 16.48
CA SER A 52 -15.85 -0.49 16.36
C SER A 52 -14.68 -1.20 15.67
N CYS A 53 -14.42 -2.47 16.03
CA CYS A 53 -13.36 -3.26 15.41
C CYS A 53 -13.65 -3.50 13.92
N GLN A 54 -14.89 -3.83 13.57
CA GLN A 54 -15.30 -4.05 12.18
C GLN A 54 -15.15 -2.78 11.33
N VAL A 55 -15.58 -1.62 11.84
CA VAL A 55 -15.40 -0.33 11.16
C VAL A 55 -13.93 0.03 11.00
N CYS A 56 -13.10 -0.11 12.04
CA CYS A 56 -11.66 0.17 11.93
C CYS A 56 -10.97 -0.74 10.90
N THR A 57 -11.36 -2.01 10.80
CA THR A 57 -10.78 -2.91 9.79
C THR A 57 -11.20 -2.56 8.36
N SER A 58 -12.45 -2.13 8.15
CA SER A 58 -12.94 -1.76 6.82
C SER A 58 -12.37 -0.43 6.35
N THR A 59 -12.23 0.56 7.23
CA THR A 59 -11.60 1.85 6.90
C THR A 59 -10.12 1.67 6.58
N ALA A 60 -9.38 0.90 7.38
CA ALA A 60 -7.97 0.64 7.12
C ALA A 60 -7.71 -0.15 5.81
N ALA A 61 -8.65 -1.02 5.41
CA ALA A 61 -8.57 -1.70 4.11
C ALA A 61 -8.87 -0.75 2.94
N ALA A 62 -9.92 0.07 3.07
CA ALA A 62 -10.29 1.07 2.07
C ALA A 62 -9.18 2.13 1.88
N GLU A 63 -8.55 2.58 2.95
CA GLU A 63 -7.41 3.51 2.89
C GLU A 63 -6.22 2.91 2.14
N ARG A 64 -5.86 1.65 2.43
CA ARG A 64 -4.80 0.94 1.69
C ARG A 64 -5.12 0.82 0.20
N GLN A 65 -6.36 0.49 -0.14
CA GLN A 65 -6.80 0.42 -1.54
C GLN A 65 -6.77 1.79 -2.23
N ASN A 66 -7.18 2.86 -1.53
CA ASN A 66 -7.13 4.22 -2.05
C ASN A 66 -5.68 4.69 -2.27
N GLN A 67 -4.78 4.39 -1.34
CA GLN A 67 -3.34 4.67 -1.48
C GLN A 67 -2.75 3.95 -2.70
N LEU A 68 -3.02 2.66 -2.86
CA LEU A 68 -2.58 1.90 -4.02
C LEU A 68 -3.12 2.49 -5.32
N THR A 69 -4.41 2.83 -5.34
CA THR A 69 -5.06 3.46 -6.51
C THR A 69 -4.40 4.80 -6.85
N ALA A 70 -4.09 5.63 -5.85
CA ALA A 70 -3.41 6.90 -6.04
C ALA A 70 -1.99 6.72 -6.60
N GLN A 71 -1.23 5.76 -6.07
CA GLN A 71 0.11 5.43 -6.57
C GLN A 71 0.08 4.95 -8.02
N LEU A 72 -0.86 4.06 -8.37
CA LEU A 72 -1.02 3.57 -9.74
C LEU A 72 -1.41 4.70 -10.69
N LYS A 73 -2.36 5.57 -10.32
CA LYS A 73 -2.73 6.75 -11.12
C LYS A 73 -1.56 7.70 -11.32
N ALA A 74 -0.74 7.93 -10.29
CA ALA A 74 0.45 8.77 -10.40
C ALA A 74 1.49 8.15 -11.34
N ALA A 75 1.73 6.84 -11.23
CA ALA A 75 2.62 6.10 -12.11
C ALA A 75 2.13 6.14 -13.58
N GLU A 76 0.83 5.96 -13.81
CA GLU A 76 0.22 6.05 -15.12
C GLU A 76 0.39 7.45 -15.74
N ALA A 77 0.10 8.51 -14.98
CA ALA A 77 0.25 9.89 -15.45
C ALA A 77 1.70 10.20 -15.85
N ARG A 78 2.68 9.78 -15.04
CA ARG A 78 4.11 9.89 -15.37
C ARG A 78 4.45 9.12 -16.64
N ASN A 79 3.94 7.90 -16.79
CA ASN A 79 4.13 7.09 -17.99
C ASN A 79 3.50 7.72 -19.23
N ARG A 80 2.35 8.39 -19.11
CA ARG A 80 1.73 9.13 -20.22
C ARG A 80 2.61 10.28 -20.68
N VAL A 81 3.12 11.07 -19.73
CA VAL A 81 4.05 12.17 -20.03
C VAL A 81 5.33 11.65 -20.67
N ARG A 82 5.93 10.59 -20.13
CA ARG A 82 7.11 9.94 -20.70
C ARG A 82 6.87 9.48 -22.13
N ARG A 83 5.78 8.74 -22.38
CA ARG A 83 5.42 8.28 -23.72
C ARG A 83 5.25 9.44 -24.71
N ARG A 84 4.57 10.52 -24.30
CA ARG A 84 4.41 11.71 -25.14
C ARG A 84 5.75 12.38 -25.46
N ARG A 85 6.65 12.48 -24.48
CA ARG A 85 8.00 13.05 -24.68
C ARG A 85 8.84 12.20 -25.63
N LEU A 86 8.82 10.88 -25.47
CA LEU A 86 9.52 9.96 -26.38
C LEU A 86 8.97 10.07 -27.80
N HIS A 87 7.64 10.01 -27.95
CA HIS A 87 6.99 10.17 -29.24
C HIS A 87 7.31 11.52 -29.90
N TYR A 88 7.34 12.61 -29.14
CA TYR A 88 7.74 13.91 -29.66
C TYR A 88 9.21 13.93 -30.11
N GLN A 89 10.11 13.30 -29.35
CA GLN A 89 11.52 13.17 -29.74
C GLN A 89 11.66 12.34 -31.02
N ASP A 90 10.95 11.21 -31.11
CA ASP A 90 10.96 10.34 -32.29
C ASP A 90 10.44 11.09 -33.53
N LEU A 91 9.33 11.82 -33.42
CA LEU A 91 8.80 12.63 -34.52
C LEU A 91 9.75 13.76 -34.91
N LYS A 92 10.33 14.46 -33.93
CA LYS A 92 11.29 15.54 -34.19
C LYS A 92 12.51 15.01 -34.95
N GLU A 93 13.01 13.83 -34.57
CA GLU A 93 14.13 13.17 -35.24
C GLU A 93 13.77 12.77 -36.67
N GLN A 94 12.60 12.17 -36.89
CA GLN A 94 12.10 11.82 -38.22
C GLN A 94 11.98 13.05 -39.13
N GLU A 95 11.42 14.15 -38.63
CA GLU A 95 11.26 15.39 -39.38
C GLU A 95 12.62 16.00 -39.77
N ILE A 96 13.56 16.07 -38.83
CA ILE A 96 14.90 16.60 -39.11
C ILE A 96 15.64 15.72 -40.13
N ASN A 97 15.52 14.39 -40.02
CA ASN A 97 16.09 13.45 -40.99
C ASN A 97 15.50 13.65 -42.39
N LEU A 98 14.19 13.87 -42.49
CA LEU A 98 13.54 14.21 -43.75
C LEU A 98 14.10 15.54 -44.30
N MET A 99 14.19 16.58 -43.46
CA MET A 99 14.78 17.86 -43.87
C MET A 99 16.22 17.71 -44.38
N ILE A 100 17.05 16.90 -43.72
CA ILE A 100 18.43 16.58 -44.12
C ILE A 100 18.43 15.94 -45.51
N SER A 101 17.57 14.94 -45.75
CA SER A 101 17.49 14.22 -47.03
C SER A 101 17.12 15.13 -48.21
N CYS A 102 16.39 16.21 -47.95
CA CYS A 102 15.99 17.19 -48.95
C CYS A 102 17.03 18.31 -49.17
N GLN A 103 18.13 18.35 -48.42
CA GLN A 103 19.15 19.40 -48.59
C GLN A 103 20.02 19.15 -49.83
N SER A 104 20.18 20.17 -50.66
CA SER A 104 21.09 20.13 -51.81
C SER A 104 22.57 20.38 -51.44
N ASN A 105 22.85 20.87 -50.23
CA ASN A 105 24.19 21.23 -49.77
C ASN A 105 24.55 20.44 -48.50
N ALA A 106 25.66 19.72 -48.55
CA ALA A 106 26.19 18.93 -47.45
C ALA A 106 26.44 19.75 -46.17
N GLN A 107 26.88 21.00 -46.30
CA GLN A 107 27.09 21.88 -45.15
C GLN A 107 25.77 22.24 -44.45
N ARG A 108 24.67 22.37 -45.21
CA ARG A 108 23.34 22.62 -44.63
C ARG A 108 22.80 21.36 -43.94
N ALA A 109 22.97 20.20 -44.56
CA ALA A 109 22.66 18.91 -43.95
C ALA A 109 23.41 18.73 -42.60
N ALA A 110 24.73 18.94 -42.57
CA ALA A 110 25.53 18.83 -41.36
C ALA A 110 25.11 19.79 -40.23
N ARG A 111 24.64 21.00 -40.57
CA ARG A 111 24.07 21.93 -39.58
C ARG A 111 22.76 21.42 -38.98
N LEU A 112 21.91 20.78 -39.78
CA LEU A 112 20.66 20.17 -39.32
C LEU A 112 20.90 18.93 -38.46
N GLU A 113 21.92 18.12 -38.79
CA GLU A 113 22.33 16.98 -37.96
C GLU A 113 22.69 17.42 -36.53
N HIS A 114 23.28 18.61 -36.36
CA HIS A 114 23.59 19.16 -35.04
C HIS A 114 22.35 19.46 -34.17
N LEU A 115 21.15 19.56 -34.77
CA LEU A 115 19.89 19.76 -34.05
C LEU A 115 19.30 18.45 -33.50
N LEU A 116 19.79 17.31 -33.99
CA LEU A 116 19.47 16.01 -33.42
C LEU A 116 20.16 15.90 -32.06
N SER A 117 19.40 15.45 -31.07
CA SER A 117 20.01 15.11 -29.78
C SER A 117 20.98 13.96 -30.02
N VAL A 118 22.26 14.15 -29.69
CA VAL A 118 23.24 13.06 -29.65
C VAL A 118 22.64 11.98 -28.76
N ARG A 119 22.20 10.87 -29.37
CA ARG A 119 21.84 9.67 -28.63
C ARG A 119 23.16 9.20 -28.03
N GLN A 120 23.47 9.67 -26.83
CA GLN A 120 24.47 9.01 -25.99
C GLN A 120 23.88 7.63 -25.73
N GLY A 121 24.17 6.69 -26.64
CA GLY A 121 24.03 5.28 -26.32
C GLY A 121 24.69 5.12 -24.98
N LYS A 122 24.00 4.47 -24.03
CA LYS A 122 24.63 4.13 -22.76
C LYS A 122 25.89 3.36 -23.15
N ILE A 123 27.04 4.00 -23.08
CA ILE A 123 28.32 3.32 -23.21
C ILE A 123 28.34 2.54 -21.91
N ASN A 124 27.77 1.34 -21.97
CA ASN A 124 27.92 0.38 -20.91
C ASN A 124 29.41 0.04 -21.00
N HIS A 125 30.21 0.70 -20.18
CA HIS A 125 31.53 0.19 -19.84
C HIS A 125 31.31 -1.09 -19.03
N THR A 126 30.85 -2.13 -19.71
CA THR A 126 30.90 -3.48 -19.17
C THR A 126 32.36 -3.80 -19.02
N ASP A 127 32.78 -4.04 -17.79
CA ASP A 127 34.11 -4.53 -17.48
C ASP A 127 34.39 -5.76 -18.34
N CYS A 128 35.35 -5.64 -19.26
CA CYS A 128 35.72 -6.69 -20.19
C CYS A 128 36.70 -7.71 -19.58
N MET A 129 37.08 -7.52 -18.30
CA MET A 129 38.03 -8.40 -17.63
C MET A 129 37.33 -9.64 -17.08
N ASP A 130 37.75 -10.80 -17.58
CA ASP A 130 37.39 -12.09 -16.98
C ASP A 130 38.00 -12.23 -15.57
N GLN A 131 37.43 -13.09 -14.73
CA GLN A 131 37.87 -13.27 -13.33
C GLN A 131 39.36 -13.60 -13.23
N LEU A 132 39.88 -14.36 -14.20
CA LEU A 132 41.29 -14.74 -14.25
C LEU A 132 42.19 -13.55 -14.62
N GLN A 133 41.74 -12.71 -15.55
CA GLN A 133 42.43 -11.47 -15.91
C GLN A 133 42.41 -10.47 -14.75
N ARG A 134 41.30 -10.38 -14.02
CA ARG A 134 41.16 -9.52 -12.85
C ARG A 134 42.09 -9.97 -11.72
N ARG A 135 42.09 -11.26 -11.37
CA ARG A 135 43.03 -11.82 -10.40
C ARG A 135 44.48 -11.57 -10.79
N ARG A 136 44.79 -11.70 -12.09
CA ARG A 136 46.15 -11.42 -12.58
C ARG A 136 46.53 -9.96 -12.43
N VAL A 137 45.60 -9.04 -12.67
CA VAL A 137 45.83 -7.60 -12.46
C VAL A 137 45.97 -7.28 -10.97
N GLU A 138 45.16 -7.87 -10.11
CA GLU A 138 45.26 -7.72 -8.64
C GLU A 138 46.64 -8.22 -8.15
N GLU A 139 47.08 -9.40 -8.62
CA GLU A 139 48.41 -9.94 -8.33
C GLU A 139 49.54 -9.01 -8.80
N ILE A 140 49.40 -8.39 -9.98
CA ILE A 140 50.36 -7.42 -10.52
C ILE A 140 50.34 -6.11 -9.72
N LEU A 141 49.19 -5.67 -9.23
CA LEU A 141 49.05 -4.45 -8.44
C LEU A 141 49.61 -4.61 -7.02
N GLU A 142 49.50 -5.81 -6.45
CA GLU A 142 50.09 -6.16 -5.15
C GLU A 142 51.61 -6.44 -5.24
N ASP A 143 52.17 -6.46 -6.44
CA ASP A 143 53.60 -6.62 -6.68
C ASP A 143 54.36 -5.29 -6.56
N GLU A 144 54.49 -4.80 -5.32
CA GLU A 144 55.22 -3.57 -4.99
C GLU A 144 56.68 -3.56 -5.48
N LYS A 145 57.26 -4.75 -5.67
CA LYS A 145 58.66 -4.95 -6.08
C LYS A 145 58.80 -5.18 -7.60
N GLY A 146 57.70 -5.22 -8.35
CA GLY A 146 57.67 -5.43 -9.79
C GLY A 146 58.31 -6.75 -10.25
N LEU A 147 58.34 -7.77 -9.39
CA LEU A 147 58.99 -9.07 -9.64
C LEU A 147 58.30 -9.88 -10.76
N THR A 148 56.99 -9.71 -10.92
CA THR A 148 56.17 -10.35 -11.96
C THR A 148 56.20 -9.62 -13.30
N ILE A 149 56.54 -8.32 -13.28
CA ILE A 149 56.57 -7.42 -14.45
C ILE A 149 57.97 -7.36 -15.06
N ASN A 150 59.01 -7.30 -14.22
CA ASN A 150 60.40 -7.18 -14.68
C ASN A 150 60.98 -8.55 -15.04
N ARG A 151 60.92 -8.90 -16.33
CA ARG A 151 61.66 -10.05 -16.89
C ARG A 151 62.98 -9.54 -17.45
N ARG A 152 64.04 -9.64 -16.63
CA ARG A 152 65.42 -9.42 -17.07
C ARG A 152 66.01 -10.72 -17.59
#